data_AF-A0A5C6EXP6-F1
#
_entry.id   AF-A0A5C6EXP6-F1
#
_cell.length_a   1.000
_cell.length_b   1.000
_cell.length_c   1.000
_cell.angle_alpha   90.00
_cell.angle_beta   90.00
_cell.angle_gamma   90.00
#
_symmetry.space_group_name_H-M   'P 1'
#
loop_
_entity.id
_entity.type
_entity.pdbx_description
1 polymer ?
#
loop_
_entity_poly.entity_id
_entity_poly.type
_entity_poly.pdbx_seq_one_letter_code
_entity_poly.pdbx_strand_id
1 'polypeptide(L)'
;MADLLIRDTDRDELIRDTAEAVAQLLRSESASETKPMLVDGDEMARLASISRPTVDRGVRSGLIPSVMIGRARRFRPDAVIAALESAGSE
;
A
#
# COMPACT_ATOMS: atom_id res chain seq x y z
N MET A 1 -7.71 28.54 33.23
CA MET A 1 -8.69 27.47 33.53
C MET A 1 -8.48 26.18 32.74
N ALA A 2 -7.57 26.10 31.75
CA ALA A 2 -7.18 24.82 31.14
C ALA A 2 -6.14 24.04 31.98
N ASP A 3 -5.35 24.77 32.78
CA ASP A 3 -4.23 24.23 33.58
C ASP A 3 -4.66 23.33 34.75
N LEU A 4 -5.95 23.39 35.16
CA LEU A 4 -6.49 22.55 36.22
C LEU A 4 -7.04 21.21 35.72
N LEU A 5 -7.46 21.13 34.45
CA LEU A 5 -8.05 19.91 33.85
C LEU A 5 -6.99 18.87 33.47
N ILE A 6 -5.76 19.33 33.17
CA ILE A 6 -4.63 18.45 32.84
C ILE A 6 -4.03 17.78 34.09
N ARG A 7 -4.28 18.32 35.30
CA ARG A 7 -3.71 17.78 36.55
C ARG A 7 -4.36 16.49 37.06
N ASP A 8 -5.64 16.26 36.73
CA ASP A 8 -6.41 15.07 37.15
C ASP A 8 -6.56 14.04 36.03
N THR A 9 -5.96 14.27 34.86
CA THR A 9 -5.97 13.30 33.77
C THR A 9 -4.82 12.33 33.99
N ASP A 10 -5.13 11.03 34.06
CA ASP A 10 -4.10 10.00 34.02
C ASP A 10 -3.33 10.15 32.71
N ARG A 11 -2.03 10.41 32.82
CA ARG A 11 -1.15 10.65 31.68
C ARG A 11 -1.21 9.49 30.69
N ASP A 12 -1.36 8.26 31.18
CA ASP A 12 -1.39 7.07 30.35
C ASP A 12 -2.71 6.95 29.58
N GLU A 13 -3.82 7.43 30.16
CA GLU A 13 -5.12 7.53 29.51
C GLU A 13 -5.08 8.57 28.38
N LEU A 14 -4.53 9.76 28.65
CA LEU A 14 -4.39 10.80 27.63
C LEU A 14 -3.53 10.36 26.44
N ILE A 15 -2.42 9.66 26.72
CA ILE A 15 -1.54 9.11 25.68
C ILE A 15 -2.30 8.08 24.84
N ARG A 16 -3.05 7.18 25.48
CA ARG A 16 -3.83 6.15 24.78
C ARG A 16 -4.88 6.76 23.87
N ASP A 17 -5.67 7.69 24.38
CA ASP A 17 -6.77 8.32 23.64
C ASP A 17 -6.23 9.13 22.46
N THR A 18 -5.11 9.83 22.66
CA THR A 18 -4.44 10.57 21.59
C THR A 18 -3.90 9.62 20.52
N ALA A 19 -3.27 8.51 20.92
CA ALA A 19 -2.75 7.53 19.98
C ALA A 19 -3.87 6.86 19.17
N GLU A 20 -5.00 6.56 19.81
CA GLU A 20 -6.18 5.97 19.16
C GLU A 20 -6.82 6.96 18.17
N ALA A 21 -6.99 8.22 18.57
CA ALA A 21 -7.51 9.27 17.70
C ALA A 21 -6.61 9.51 16.47
N VAL A 22 -5.28 9.54 16.67
CA VAL A 22 -4.31 9.66 15.56
C VAL A 22 -4.36 8.44 14.65
N ALA A 23 -4.41 7.22 15.20
CA ALA A 23 -4.51 6.00 14.40
C ALA A 23 -5.79 5.96 13.56
N GLN A 24 -6.92 6.42 14.13
CA GLN A 24 -8.19 6.51 13.43
C GLN A 24 -8.15 7.54 12.29
N LEU A 25 -7.57 8.72 12.54
CA LEU A 25 -7.38 9.75 11.54
C LEU A 25 -6.54 9.24 10.36
N LEU A 26 -5.38 8.64 10.64
CA LEU A 26 -4.48 8.09 9.61
C LEU A 26 -5.16 6.99 8.79
N ARG A 27 -5.95 6.12 9.43
CA ARG A 27 -6.72 5.08 8.73
C ARG A 27 -7.80 5.67 7.82
N SER A 28 -8.45 6.75 8.26
CA SER A 28 -9.48 7.43 7.47
C SER A 28 -8.91 8.15 6.24
N GLU A 29 -7.72 8.76 6.36
CA GLU A 29 -7.04 9.40 5.23
C GLU A 29 -6.50 8.38 4.23
N SER A 30 -6.02 7.23 4.72
CA SER A 30 -5.59 6.11 3.87
C SER A 30 -6.74 5.50 3.05
N ALA A 31 -7.99 5.73 3.48
CA ALA A 31 -9.19 5.25 2.79
C ALA A 31 -9.69 6.21 1.69
N SER A 32 -9.08 7.39 1.52
CA SER A 32 -9.33 8.22 0.34
C SER A 32 -8.69 7.56 -0.87
N GLU A 33 -9.48 6.71 -1.55
CA GLU A 33 -9.29 6.13 -2.89
C GLU A 33 -7.97 6.54 -3.55
N THR A 34 -6.88 5.87 -3.16
CA THR A 34 -5.66 5.90 -3.95
C THR A 34 -6.04 5.32 -5.30
N LYS A 35 -6.32 6.18 -6.30
CA LYS A 35 -6.53 5.73 -7.67
C LYS A 35 -5.39 4.76 -7.98
N PRO A 36 -5.66 3.52 -8.43
CA PRO A 36 -4.60 2.57 -8.69
C PRO A 36 -3.63 3.20 -9.69
N MET A 37 -2.44 3.58 -9.23
CA MET A 37 -1.43 4.19 -10.08
C MET A 37 -0.95 3.11 -11.03
N LEU A 38 -1.24 3.29 -12.32
CA LEU A 38 -0.74 2.41 -13.35
C LEU A 38 0.71 2.73 -13.63
N VAL A 39 1.60 1.82 -13.25
CA VAL A 39 3.04 1.96 -13.41
C VAL A 39 3.52 1.23 -14.68
N ASP A 40 4.67 1.63 -15.20
CA ASP A 40 5.37 0.82 -16.21
C ASP A 40 6.10 -0.36 -15.55
N GLY A 41 6.73 -1.21 -16.36
CA GLY A 41 7.35 -2.42 -15.84
C GLY A 41 8.68 -2.20 -15.11
N ASP A 42 9.37 -1.07 -15.32
CA ASP A 42 10.62 -0.78 -14.62
C ASP A 42 10.32 -0.30 -13.21
N GLU A 43 9.30 0.56 -13.07
CA GLU A 43 8.78 0.94 -11.77
C GLU A 43 8.11 -0.25 -11.05
N MET A 44 7.41 -1.13 -11.77
CA MET A 44 6.87 -2.36 -11.16
C MET A 44 7.99 -3.27 -10.63
N ALA A 45 9.07 -3.43 -11.39
CA ALA A 45 10.24 -4.20 -10.96
C ALA A 45 10.86 -3.60 -9.68
N ARG A 46 10.98 -2.26 -9.62
CA ARG A 46 11.42 -1.53 -8.42
C ARG A 46 10.51 -1.77 -7.23
N LEU A 47 9.20 -1.61 -7.39
CA LEU A 47 8.21 -1.75 -6.31
C LEU A 47 8.16 -3.18 -5.75
N ALA A 48 8.18 -4.19 -6.63
CA ALA A 48 8.17 -5.59 -6.24
C ALA A 48 9.57 -6.12 -5.84
N SER A 49 10.62 -5.29 -5.89
CA SER A 49 12.01 -5.69 -5.61
C SER A 49 12.48 -6.92 -6.41
N ILE A 50 12.09 -6.98 -7.69
CA ILE A 50 12.48 -8.05 -8.63
C ILE A 50 13.08 -7.49 -9.90
N SER A 51 13.78 -8.33 -10.67
CA SER A 51 14.36 -7.92 -11.95
C SER A 51 13.28 -7.69 -13.02
N ARG A 52 13.52 -6.76 -13.95
CA ARG A 52 12.63 -6.54 -15.11
C ARG A 52 12.38 -7.82 -15.95
N PRO A 53 13.40 -8.67 -16.21
CA PRO A 53 13.17 -9.97 -16.86
C PRO A 53 12.23 -10.89 -16.08
N THR A 54 12.22 -10.83 -14.74
CA THR A 54 11.28 -11.59 -13.90
C THR A 54 9.85 -11.10 -14.14
N VAL A 55 9.64 -9.79 -14.20
CA VAL A 55 8.34 -9.20 -14.54
C VAL A 55 7.87 -9.71 -15.91
N ASP A 56 8.72 -9.61 -16.94
CA ASP A 56 8.35 -10.01 -18.29
C ASP A 56 8.06 -11.53 -18.39
N ARG A 57 8.84 -12.37 -17.68
CA ARG A 57 8.59 -13.81 -17.59
C ARG A 57 7.26 -14.10 -16.90
N GLY A 58 6.97 -13.42 -15.79
CA GLY A 58 5.72 -13.57 -15.04
C GLY A 58 4.50 -13.15 -15.87
N VAL A 59 4.63 -12.12 -16.72
CA VAL A 59 3.54 -11.79 -17.65
C VAL A 59 3.39 -12.87 -18.72
N ARG A 60 4.50 -13.40 -19.25
CA ARG A 60 4.46 -14.45 -20.27
C ARG A 60 3.84 -15.76 -19.76
N SER A 61 4.05 -16.08 -18.48
CA SER A 61 3.44 -17.25 -17.83
C SER A 61 2.01 -17.01 -17.35
N GLY A 62 1.50 -15.78 -17.44
CA GLY A 62 0.16 -15.41 -16.93
C GLY A 62 0.11 -15.17 -15.42
N LEU A 63 1.24 -15.24 -14.71
CA LEU A 63 1.32 -14.99 -13.27
C LEU A 63 1.14 -13.50 -12.93
N ILE A 64 1.80 -12.62 -13.67
CA ILE A 64 1.76 -11.17 -13.38
C ILE A 64 0.65 -10.52 -14.23
N PRO A 65 -0.41 -10.00 -13.59
CA PRO A 65 -1.48 -9.32 -14.31
C PRO A 65 -0.97 -8.01 -14.91
N SER A 66 -1.40 -7.74 -16.14
CA SER A 66 -1.05 -6.49 -16.84
C SER A 66 -2.19 -6.03 -17.74
N VAL A 67 -2.21 -4.73 -18.03
CA VAL A 67 -3.18 -4.11 -18.95
C VAL A 67 -2.45 -3.36 -20.05
N MET A 68 -2.96 -3.45 -21.29
CA MET A 68 -2.44 -2.67 -22.40
C MET A 68 -3.17 -1.33 -22.49
N ILE A 69 -2.43 -0.22 -22.44
CA ILE A 69 -2.93 1.13 -22.69
C ILE A 69 -2.21 1.66 -23.93
N GLY A 70 -2.93 1.68 -25.06
CA GLY A 70 -2.34 1.94 -26.37
C GLY A 70 -1.26 0.90 -26.68
N ARG A 71 -0.01 1.36 -26.85
CA ARG A 71 1.16 0.50 -27.12
C ARG A 71 1.96 0.16 -25.85
N ALA A 72 1.62 0.74 -24.71
CA ALA A 72 2.35 0.55 -23.47
C ALA A 72 1.65 -0.47 -22.57
N ARG A 73 2.42 -1.41 -22.03
CA ARG A 73 1.95 -2.30 -20.97
C ARG A 73 2.04 -1.57 -19.64
N ARG A 74 0.98 -1.63 -18.84
CA ARG A 74 0.87 -1.02 -17.53
C ARG A 74 0.47 -2.05 -16.48
N PHE A 75 0.87 -1.78 -15.25
CA PHE A 75 0.70 -2.67 -14.12
C PHE A 75 -0.03 -1.94 -13.00
N ARG A 76 -0.94 -2.65 -12.33
CA ARG A 76 -1.51 -2.21 -11.05
C ARG A 76 -0.67 -2.85 -9.94
N PRO A 77 0.10 -2.08 -9.15
CA PRO A 77 0.99 -2.63 -8.14
C PRO A 77 0.30 -3.64 -7.20
N ASP A 78 -0.85 -3.27 -6.65
CA ASP A 78 -1.59 -4.10 -5.69
C ASP A 78 -1.96 -5.48 -6.26
N ALA A 79 -2.45 -5.50 -7.51
CA ALA A 79 -2.84 -6.74 -8.18
C ALA A 79 -1.62 -7.64 -8.48
N VAL A 80 -0.47 -7.02 -8.81
CA VAL A 80 0.77 -7.75 -9.05
C VAL A 80 1.32 -8.32 -7.75
N ILE A 81 1.37 -7.52 -6.69
CA ILE A 81 1.87 -7.95 -5.37
C ILE A 81 1.02 -9.11 -4.85
N ALA A 82 -0.32 -8.99 -4.89
CA ALA A 82 -1.22 -10.07 -4.46
C ALA A 82 -1.01 -11.38 -5.26
N ALA A 83 -0.77 -11.29 -6.56
CA ALA A 83 -0.49 -12.46 -7.40
C ALA A 83 0.86 -13.11 -7.05
N LEU A 84 1.89 -12.32 -6.75
CA LEU A 84 3.20 -12.82 -6.35
C LEU A 84 3.16 -13.46 -4.96
N GLU A 85 2.46 -12.87 -4.00
CA GLU A 85 2.25 -13.42 -2.65
C GLU A 85 1.52 -14.77 -2.70
N SER A 86 0.50 -14.87 -3.55
CA SER A 86 -0.25 -16.11 -3.75
C SER A 86 0.62 -17.22 -4.32
N ALA A 87 1.52 -16.91 -5.25
CA ALA A 87 2.41 -17.89 -5.86
C ALA A 87 3.62 -18.30 -5.01
N GLY A 88 4.00 -17.49 -4.01
CA GLY A 88 5.06 -17.83 -3.06
C GLY A 88 4.59 -18.63 -1.84
N SER A 89 3.27 -18.74 -1.67
CA SER A 89 2.64 -19.46 -0.54
C SER A 89 2.27 -20.91 -0.87
N GLU A 90 2.55 -21.36 -2.10
CA GLU A 90 2.41 -22.74 -2.59
C GLU A 90 3.77 -23.45 -2.64
#